data_AF-A0A447UNC3-F1
#
_entry.id   AF-A0A447UNC3-F1
#
_cell.length_a   1.000
_cell.length_b   1.000
_cell.length_c   1.000
_cell.angle_alpha   90.00
_cell.angle_beta   90.00
_cell.angle_gamma   90.00
#
_symmetry.space_group_name_H-M   'P 1'
#
loop_
_entity.id
_entity.type
_entity.pdbx_description
1 polymer ?
#
loop_
_entity_poly.entity_id
_entity_poly.type
_entity_poly.pdbx_seq_one_letter_code
_entity_poly.pdbx_strand_id
1 'polypeptide(L)'
;MGGKGLFVKELEVALLEKRADIAVHSMKDVPVEFPQGLGLVTICEREDPRDAFVSNQYNNLDELPAGSIVGTSSLRRQCQLAERRPDLVIRSLRGNVGTRLSKLDNGDYDAIILAVAGLKRLGLTSRIRTALPPEISLPAVGQGAVGIECRLDDARTQALLAPLNHEETALRVKAERAMNTRLEGGCQVPIGSYAEIIDGEVWLRALVGAPDGSQMIRGERRGLPQDAAQMGISLAEELLANGARAILTEVYNGEAPA
;
A
#
# COMPACT_ATOMS: atom_id res chain seq x y z
N MET A 1 -1.99 -10.42 -19.61
CA MET A 1 -3.32 -10.94 -19.18
C MET A 1 -3.20 -11.40 -17.73
N GLY A 2 -4.12 -10.98 -16.85
CA GLY A 2 -4.14 -11.28 -15.41
C GLY A 2 -3.65 -10.14 -14.50
N GLY A 3 -4.35 -8.99 -14.43
CA GLY A 3 -4.05 -7.93 -13.47
C GLY A 3 -4.61 -8.22 -12.07
N LYS A 4 -4.09 -7.58 -11.01
CA LYS A 4 -4.58 -7.76 -9.62
C LYS A 4 -6.07 -7.48 -9.43
N GLY A 5 -6.63 -6.53 -10.18
CA GLY A 5 -8.09 -6.28 -10.18
C GLY A 5 -8.91 -7.49 -10.63
N LEU A 6 -8.32 -8.41 -11.40
CA LEU A 6 -8.95 -9.67 -11.79
C LEU A 6 -9.14 -10.61 -10.59
N PHE A 7 -8.19 -10.62 -9.64
CA PHE A 7 -8.26 -11.48 -8.45
C PHE A 7 -9.37 -11.03 -7.48
N VAL A 8 -9.49 -9.72 -7.25
CA VAL A 8 -10.56 -9.18 -6.38
C VAL A 8 -11.92 -9.45 -7.01
N LYS A 9 -12.05 -9.24 -8.33
CA LYS A 9 -13.31 -9.44 -9.05
C LYS A 9 -13.85 -10.88 -8.95
N GLU A 10 -12.98 -11.89 -9.00
CA GLU A 10 -13.41 -13.28 -8.83
C GLU A 10 -13.97 -13.57 -7.42
N LEU A 11 -13.41 -12.92 -6.40
CA LEU A 11 -13.89 -13.00 -5.02
C LEU A 11 -15.24 -12.28 -4.87
N GLU A 12 -15.36 -11.06 -5.40
CA GLU A 12 -16.61 -10.28 -5.40
C GLU A 12 -17.75 -11.04 -6.10
N VAL A 13 -17.47 -11.66 -7.26
CA VAL A 13 -18.45 -12.50 -7.97
C VAL A 13 -18.89 -13.68 -7.08
N ALA A 14 -17.97 -14.32 -6.37
CA ALA A 14 -18.32 -15.40 -5.46
C ALA A 14 -19.22 -14.93 -4.28
N LEU A 15 -19.02 -13.69 -3.79
CA LEU A 15 -19.86 -13.09 -2.75
C LEU A 15 -21.28 -12.77 -3.26
N LEU A 16 -21.38 -12.18 -4.45
CA LEU A 16 -22.65 -11.83 -5.11
C LEU A 16 -23.46 -13.07 -5.49
N GLU A 17 -22.80 -14.10 -6.00
CA GLU A 17 -23.40 -15.40 -6.33
C GLU A 17 -23.62 -16.30 -5.10
N LYS A 18 -23.32 -15.81 -3.89
CA LYS A 18 -23.47 -16.53 -2.62
C LYS A 18 -22.72 -17.87 -2.58
N ARG A 19 -21.62 -18.00 -3.33
CA ARG A 19 -20.66 -19.12 -3.26
C ARG A 19 -19.69 -19.00 -2.10
N ALA A 20 -19.54 -17.78 -1.55
CA ALA A 20 -18.76 -17.48 -0.36
C ALA A 20 -19.50 -16.45 0.51
N ASP A 21 -19.16 -16.37 1.79
CA ASP A 21 -19.73 -15.39 2.73
C ASP A 21 -18.83 -14.19 2.97
N ILE A 22 -17.51 -14.39 2.89
CA ILE A 22 -16.49 -13.36 3.10
C ILE A 22 -15.37 -13.50 2.07
N ALA A 23 -14.73 -12.38 1.76
CA ALA A 23 -13.47 -12.34 1.04
C ALA A 23 -12.41 -11.65 1.92
N VAL A 24 -11.20 -12.21 1.96
CA VAL A 24 -10.12 -11.76 2.85
C VAL A 24 -8.98 -11.20 2.01
N HIS A 25 -8.57 -9.98 2.31
CA HIS A 25 -7.63 -9.22 1.50
C HIS A 25 -6.51 -8.64 2.35
N SER A 26 -5.34 -8.46 1.74
CA SER A 26 -4.41 -7.43 2.25
C SER A 26 -5.02 -6.07 1.92
N MET A 27 -5.09 -5.15 2.90
CA MET A 27 -5.82 -3.89 2.73
C MET A 27 -5.32 -3.02 1.55
N LYS A 28 -4.03 -3.11 1.22
CA LYS A 28 -3.44 -2.40 0.06
C LYS A 28 -3.94 -2.90 -1.31
N ASP A 29 -4.50 -4.09 -1.36
CA ASP A 29 -5.01 -4.72 -2.58
C ASP A 29 -6.54 -4.55 -2.71
N VAL A 30 -7.20 -3.97 -1.69
CA VAL A 30 -8.66 -3.71 -1.70
C VAL A 30 -8.93 -2.48 -2.57
N PRO A 31 -9.84 -2.57 -3.57
CA PRO A 31 -10.17 -1.46 -4.45
C PRO A 31 -10.78 -0.28 -3.68
N VAL A 32 -10.81 0.88 -4.33
CA VAL A 32 -11.44 2.09 -3.79
C VAL A 32 -12.97 1.96 -3.81
N GLU A 33 -13.50 1.41 -4.90
CA GLU A 33 -14.92 1.20 -5.14
C GLU A 33 -15.31 -0.26 -4.96
N PHE A 34 -16.56 -0.50 -4.59
CA PHE A 34 -17.14 -1.83 -4.44
C PHE A 34 -18.39 -1.96 -5.32
N PRO A 35 -18.69 -3.15 -5.85
CA PRO A 35 -19.98 -3.43 -6.45
C PRO A 35 -21.13 -3.17 -5.47
N GLN A 36 -22.29 -2.80 -6.01
CA GLN A 36 -23.48 -2.58 -5.19
C GLN A 36 -23.79 -3.81 -4.33
N GLY A 37 -23.95 -3.60 -3.02
CA GLY A 37 -24.27 -4.64 -2.05
C GLY A 37 -23.06 -5.29 -1.39
N LEU A 38 -21.82 -5.00 -1.83
CA LEU A 38 -20.60 -5.42 -1.16
C LEU A 38 -19.90 -4.26 -0.46
N GLY A 39 -19.07 -4.57 0.53
CA GLY A 39 -18.18 -3.60 1.12
C GLY A 39 -17.21 -4.17 2.15
N LEU A 40 -16.18 -3.38 2.45
CA LEU A 40 -15.24 -3.65 3.52
C LEU A 40 -15.91 -3.41 4.89
N VAL A 41 -16.11 -4.47 5.66
CA VAL A 41 -16.84 -4.42 6.95
C VAL A 41 -15.95 -4.59 8.17
N THR A 42 -14.73 -5.10 8.00
CA THR A 42 -13.84 -5.39 9.12
C THR A 42 -12.39 -5.16 8.74
N ILE A 43 -11.66 -4.48 9.61
CA ILE A 43 -10.22 -4.28 9.47
C ILE A 43 -9.55 -4.85 10.72
N CYS A 44 -8.76 -5.91 10.51
CA CYS A 44 -8.07 -6.60 11.61
C CYS A 44 -6.92 -5.75 12.16
N GLU A 45 -6.36 -6.18 13.30
CA GLU A 45 -5.17 -5.59 13.89
C GLU A 45 -4.02 -5.50 12.87
N ARG A 46 -3.32 -4.35 12.87
CA ARG A 46 -2.28 -4.05 11.87
C ARG A 46 -0.96 -4.65 12.32
N GLU A 47 -0.38 -5.50 11.48
CA GLU A 47 1.02 -5.91 11.64
C GLU A 47 1.96 -4.80 11.13
N ASP A 48 3.28 -4.99 11.26
CA ASP A 48 4.30 -4.04 10.81
C ASP A 48 4.05 -3.50 9.38
N PRO A 49 3.76 -2.19 9.24
CA PRO A 49 3.36 -1.58 7.98
C PRO A 49 4.55 -1.25 7.07
N ARG A 50 5.78 -1.43 7.55
CA ARG A 50 6.99 -0.98 6.86
C ARG A 50 7.32 -1.81 5.63
N ASP A 51 8.06 -1.19 4.73
CA ASP A 51 8.78 -1.90 3.69
C ASP A 51 10.05 -2.54 4.27
N ALA A 52 10.47 -3.65 3.67
CA ALA A 52 11.65 -4.40 4.05
C ALA A 52 12.67 -4.36 2.91
N PHE A 53 13.89 -3.96 3.24
CA PHE A 53 15.06 -4.20 2.43
C PHE A 53 15.49 -5.66 2.61
N VAL A 54 15.62 -6.38 1.49
CA VAL A 54 16.01 -7.79 1.44
C VAL A 54 17.18 -7.92 0.48
N SER A 55 18.32 -8.38 0.99
CA SER A 55 19.51 -8.67 0.20
C SER A 55 20.29 -9.82 0.83
N ASN A 56 20.96 -10.61 0.00
CA ASN A 56 21.86 -11.66 0.45
C ASN A 56 23.22 -11.10 0.89
N GLN A 57 23.67 -10.03 0.25
CA GLN A 57 25.05 -9.51 0.37
C GLN A 57 25.15 -8.24 1.21
N TYR A 58 24.14 -7.36 1.17
CA TYR A 58 24.18 -6.05 1.81
C TYR A 58 23.19 -5.98 2.99
N ASN A 59 23.48 -5.17 4.00
CA ASN A 59 22.64 -5.05 5.19
C ASN A 59 21.57 -3.96 5.06
N ASN A 60 21.83 -2.91 4.28
CA ASN A 60 20.93 -1.77 4.11
C ASN A 60 21.10 -1.14 2.71
N LEU A 61 20.26 -0.15 2.42
CA LEU A 61 20.27 0.56 1.13
C LEU A 61 21.56 1.37 0.92
N ASP A 62 22.14 1.93 1.97
CA ASP A 62 23.31 2.83 1.88
C ASP A 62 24.59 2.07 1.49
N GLU A 63 24.66 0.78 1.81
CA GLU A 63 25.77 -0.11 1.44
C GLU A 63 25.78 -0.52 -0.05
N LEU A 64 24.68 -0.30 -0.79
CA LEU A 64 24.63 -0.65 -2.21
C LEU A 64 25.57 0.24 -3.04
N PRO A 65 26.48 -0.32 -3.85
CA PRO A 65 27.26 0.44 -4.83
C PRO A 65 26.38 1.13 -5.90
N ALA A 66 26.94 2.16 -6.53
CA ALA A 66 26.32 2.76 -7.71
C ALA A 66 26.13 1.71 -8.81
N GLY A 67 24.98 1.75 -9.48
CA GLY A 67 24.60 0.78 -10.52
C GLY A 67 23.98 -0.52 -9.98
N SER A 68 23.91 -0.73 -8.65
CA SER A 68 23.25 -1.90 -8.08
C SER A 68 21.78 -2.00 -8.47
N ILE A 69 21.32 -3.24 -8.66
CA ILE A 69 20.01 -3.58 -9.20
C ILE A 69 19.04 -3.85 -8.05
N VAL A 70 18.01 -3.00 -7.92
CA VAL A 70 16.96 -3.14 -6.90
C VAL A 70 15.64 -3.58 -7.52
N GLY A 71 15.10 -4.70 -7.06
CA GLY A 71 13.88 -5.31 -7.58
C GLY A 71 12.59 -4.82 -6.91
N THR A 72 11.73 -4.14 -7.67
CA THR A 72 10.35 -3.81 -7.28
C THR A 72 9.51 -3.44 -8.51
N SER A 73 8.23 -3.84 -8.55
CA SER A 73 7.26 -3.34 -9.54
C SER A 73 6.29 -2.28 -8.96
N SER A 74 6.52 -1.83 -7.73
CA SER A 74 5.70 -0.79 -7.10
C SER A 74 6.27 0.58 -7.46
N LEU A 75 5.49 1.40 -8.19
CA LEU A 75 5.89 2.77 -8.52
C LEU A 75 6.09 3.62 -7.25
N ARG A 76 5.28 3.40 -6.20
CA ARG A 76 5.46 4.04 -4.88
C ARG A 76 6.85 3.79 -4.28
N ARG A 77 7.34 2.55 -4.35
CA ARG A 77 8.68 2.23 -3.84
C ARG A 77 9.75 2.78 -4.77
N GLN A 78 9.50 2.70 -6.07
CA GLN A 78 10.44 3.15 -7.09
C GLN A 78 10.74 4.65 -6.98
N CYS A 79 9.72 5.51 -6.97
CA CYS A 79 9.92 6.96 -6.91
C CYS A 79 10.70 7.40 -5.66
N GLN A 80 10.39 6.80 -4.50
CA GLN A 80 11.07 7.10 -3.24
C GLN A 80 12.52 6.60 -3.17
N LEU A 81 12.84 5.49 -3.85
CA LEU A 81 14.22 5.01 -3.98
C LEU A 81 15.01 5.91 -4.95
N ALA A 82 14.44 6.21 -6.11
CA ALA A 82 15.09 6.98 -7.16
C ALA A 82 15.40 8.42 -6.71
N GLU A 83 14.51 9.03 -5.92
CA GLU A 83 14.73 10.37 -5.34
C GLU A 83 15.97 10.42 -4.44
N ARG A 84 16.25 9.36 -3.67
CA ARG A 84 17.36 9.33 -2.70
C ARG A 84 18.65 8.77 -3.28
N ARG A 85 18.51 7.78 -4.16
CA ARG A 85 19.59 6.99 -4.72
C ARG A 85 19.41 6.87 -6.24
N PRO A 86 19.52 8.01 -6.97
CA PRO A 86 19.36 8.03 -8.43
C PRO A 86 20.42 7.22 -9.17
N ASP A 87 21.50 6.83 -8.48
CA ASP A 87 22.56 5.96 -8.96
C ASP A 87 22.17 4.47 -9.02
N LEU A 88 21.07 4.06 -8.37
CA LEU A 88 20.61 2.68 -8.37
C LEU A 88 19.75 2.36 -9.60
N VAL A 89 19.85 1.11 -10.08
CA VAL A 89 19.07 0.62 -11.22
C VAL A 89 17.83 -0.11 -10.70
N ILE A 90 16.66 0.53 -10.77
CA ILE A 90 15.41 -0.10 -10.32
C ILE A 90 14.83 -0.96 -11.45
N ARG A 91 14.63 -2.25 -11.20
CA ARG A 91 14.08 -3.21 -12.17
C ARG A 91 12.78 -3.83 -11.67
N SER A 92 11.84 -4.04 -12.59
CA SER A 92 10.55 -4.67 -12.30
C SER A 92 10.74 -6.08 -11.73
N LEU A 93 9.98 -6.42 -10.70
CA LEU A 93 10.00 -7.73 -10.04
C LEU A 93 8.57 -8.20 -9.73
N ARG A 94 8.14 -9.22 -10.48
CA ARG A 94 6.81 -9.86 -10.36
C ARG A 94 6.91 -11.32 -9.92
N GLY A 95 5.80 -11.84 -9.41
CA GLY A 95 5.67 -13.17 -8.82
C GLY A 95 5.13 -13.11 -7.38
N ASN A 96 4.86 -14.27 -6.79
CA ASN A 96 4.61 -14.39 -5.35
C ASN A 96 5.92 -14.15 -4.56
N VAL A 97 5.84 -14.11 -3.22
CA VAL A 97 7.02 -13.84 -2.37
C VAL A 97 8.14 -14.85 -2.61
N GLY A 98 7.81 -16.14 -2.69
CA GLY A 98 8.78 -17.22 -2.93
C GLY A 98 9.55 -17.05 -4.25
N THR A 99 8.85 -16.87 -5.37
CA THR A 99 9.48 -16.65 -6.69
C THR A 99 10.37 -15.41 -6.70
N ARG A 100 9.98 -14.35 -5.99
CA ARG A 100 10.81 -13.13 -5.89
C ARG A 100 12.10 -13.37 -5.12
N LEU A 101 12.03 -14.11 -4.01
CA LEU A 101 13.21 -14.48 -3.23
C LEU A 101 14.12 -15.42 -4.03
N SER A 102 13.57 -16.37 -4.79
CA SER A 102 14.39 -17.22 -5.67
C SER A 102 15.15 -16.41 -6.73
N LYS A 103 14.54 -15.38 -7.32
CA LYS A 103 15.23 -14.49 -8.27
C LYS A 103 16.36 -13.70 -7.61
N LEU A 104 16.15 -13.21 -6.39
CA LEU A 104 17.22 -12.61 -5.59
C LEU A 104 18.35 -13.61 -5.31
N ASP A 105 18.00 -14.83 -4.90
CA ASP A 105 18.98 -15.89 -4.57
C ASP A 105 19.77 -16.34 -5.80
N ASN A 106 19.18 -16.29 -6.99
CA ASN A 106 19.83 -16.59 -8.25
C ASN A 106 20.76 -15.47 -8.75
N GLY A 107 20.80 -14.32 -8.08
CA GLY A 107 21.63 -13.17 -8.46
C GLY A 107 21.03 -12.26 -9.53
N ASP A 108 19.72 -12.36 -9.82
CA ASP A 108 19.05 -11.47 -10.79
C ASP A 108 18.96 -10.01 -10.29
N TYR A 109 19.07 -9.81 -8.97
CA TYR A 109 18.99 -8.53 -8.27
C TYR A 109 20.01 -8.50 -7.13
N ASP A 110 20.55 -7.33 -6.80
CA ASP A 110 21.42 -7.13 -5.63
C ASP A 110 20.57 -7.01 -4.34
N ALA A 111 19.38 -6.43 -4.47
CA ALA A 111 18.39 -6.32 -3.41
C ALA A 111 16.97 -6.29 -3.98
N ILE A 112 15.98 -6.62 -3.15
CA ILE A 112 14.57 -6.46 -3.47
C ILE A 112 13.85 -5.78 -2.32
N ILE A 113 12.74 -5.09 -2.61
CA ILE A 113 11.89 -4.49 -1.58
C ILE A 113 10.60 -5.29 -1.42
N LEU A 114 10.31 -5.74 -0.20
CA LEU A 114 9.09 -6.46 0.17
C LEU A 114 8.37 -5.76 1.33
N ALA A 115 7.20 -6.24 1.73
CA ALA A 115 6.52 -5.73 2.93
C ALA A 115 6.92 -6.59 4.14
N VAL A 116 7.21 -5.97 5.28
CA VAL A 116 7.60 -6.70 6.50
C VAL A 116 6.52 -7.71 6.90
N ALA A 117 5.26 -7.27 6.97
CA ALA A 117 4.14 -8.15 7.33
C ALA A 117 4.02 -9.40 6.43
N GLY A 118 4.33 -9.27 5.14
CA GLY A 118 4.28 -10.41 4.22
C GLY A 118 5.37 -11.46 4.50
N LEU A 119 6.58 -11.02 4.86
CA LEU A 119 7.67 -11.91 5.24
C LEU A 119 7.41 -12.56 6.60
N LYS A 120 6.97 -11.79 7.59
CA LYS A 120 6.63 -12.30 8.93
C LYS A 120 5.56 -13.39 8.88
N ARG A 121 4.45 -13.16 8.17
CA ARG A 121 3.33 -14.12 8.04
C ARG A 121 3.74 -15.44 7.38
N LEU A 122 4.77 -15.44 6.54
CA LEU A 122 5.32 -16.62 5.89
C LEU A 122 6.44 -17.29 6.69
N GLY A 123 6.77 -16.80 7.90
CA GLY A 123 7.90 -17.31 8.69
C GLY A 123 9.27 -16.95 8.13
N LEU A 124 9.35 -15.93 7.25
CA LEU A 124 10.57 -15.53 6.52
C LEU A 124 11.24 -14.29 7.14
N THR A 125 11.09 -14.07 8.43
CA THR A 125 11.65 -12.91 9.15
C THR A 125 13.17 -12.78 8.97
N SER A 126 13.90 -13.90 8.84
CA SER A 126 15.35 -13.91 8.60
C SER A 126 15.78 -13.28 7.28
N ARG A 127 14.85 -13.10 6.33
CA ARG A 127 15.11 -12.40 5.05
C ARG A 127 15.08 -10.88 5.21
N ILE A 128 14.53 -10.34 6.30
CA ILE A 128 14.50 -8.91 6.54
C ILE A 128 15.89 -8.47 6.98
N ARG A 129 16.62 -7.78 6.11
CA ARG A 129 17.91 -7.17 6.46
C ARG A 129 17.71 -5.87 7.23
N THR A 130 16.85 -5.01 6.69
CA THR A 130 16.47 -3.75 7.33
C THR A 130 14.99 -3.48 7.08
N ALA A 131 14.23 -3.16 8.14
CA ALA A 131 12.89 -2.61 7.99
C ALA A 131 13.00 -1.10 7.79
N LEU A 132 12.54 -0.60 6.65
CA LEU A 132 12.68 0.80 6.25
C LEU A 132 11.70 1.66 7.05
N PRO A 133 12.17 2.71 7.75
CA PRO A 133 11.28 3.66 8.42
C PRO A 133 10.29 4.30 7.43
N PRO A 134 9.08 4.70 7.87
CA PRO A 134 8.12 5.41 7.02
C PRO A 134 8.66 6.70 6.39
N GLU A 135 9.64 7.33 7.02
CA GLU A 135 10.35 8.51 6.51
C GLU A 135 11.30 8.16 5.36
N ILE A 136 11.69 6.89 5.23
CA ILE A 136 12.51 6.35 4.14
C ILE A 136 11.67 5.76 3.02
N SER A 137 10.63 5.00 3.37
CA SER A 137 9.70 4.46 2.39
C SER A 137 8.28 4.48 2.97
N LEU A 138 7.56 5.55 2.66
CA LEU A 138 6.21 5.77 3.16
C LEU A 138 5.31 4.62 2.67
N PRO A 139 4.63 3.89 3.57
CA PRO A 139 3.84 2.72 3.23
C PRO A 139 2.75 2.97 2.19
N ALA A 140 2.32 1.88 1.54
CA ALA A 140 1.06 1.88 0.79
C ALA A 140 -0.13 1.92 1.77
N VAL A 141 -1.26 2.45 1.30
CA VAL A 141 -2.53 2.44 2.02
C VAL A 141 -2.82 1.06 2.62
N GLY A 142 -3.05 0.99 3.92
CA GLY A 142 -3.39 -0.22 4.64
C GLY A 142 -2.31 -1.31 4.66
N GLN A 143 -1.07 -1.04 4.25
CA GLN A 143 -0.01 -2.06 4.34
C GLN A 143 0.12 -2.57 5.78
N GLY A 144 0.17 -3.90 5.95
CA GLY A 144 0.19 -4.57 7.26
C GLY A 144 -1.19 -5.00 7.76
N ALA A 145 -2.27 -4.35 7.33
CA ALA A 145 -3.64 -4.72 7.73
C ALA A 145 -4.26 -5.78 6.80
N VAL A 146 -5.15 -6.59 7.39
CA VAL A 146 -6.05 -7.50 6.67
C VAL A 146 -7.44 -6.89 6.71
N GLY A 147 -8.12 -6.88 5.55
CA GLY A 147 -9.50 -6.44 5.41
C GLY A 147 -10.40 -7.61 5.07
N ILE A 148 -11.63 -7.57 5.59
CA ILE A 148 -12.66 -8.54 5.28
C ILE A 148 -13.83 -7.83 4.60
N GLU A 149 -14.13 -8.28 3.39
CA GLU A 149 -15.26 -7.85 2.60
C GLU A 149 -16.40 -8.86 2.73
N CYS A 150 -17.63 -8.36 2.83
CA CYS A 150 -18.83 -9.20 2.77
C CYS A 150 -20.01 -8.43 2.16
N ARG A 151 -21.15 -9.10 2.07
CA ARG A 151 -22.42 -8.46 1.68
C ARG A 151 -22.93 -7.54 2.79
N LEU A 152 -23.37 -6.33 2.41
CA LEU A 152 -23.82 -5.29 3.33
C LEU A 152 -25.20 -5.58 3.95
N ASP A 153 -26.00 -6.46 3.34
CA ASP A 153 -27.30 -6.90 3.84
C ASP A 153 -27.21 -8.17 4.72
N ASP A 154 -26.04 -8.80 4.82
CA ASP A 154 -25.82 -10.02 5.62
C ASP A 154 -25.46 -9.69 7.08
N ALA A 155 -26.47 -9.31 7.84
CA ALA A 155 -26.33 -8.94 9.25
C ALA A 155 -25.74 -10.08 10.12
N ARG A 156 -26.01 -11.35 9.76
CA ARG A 156 -25.47 -12.51 10.48
C ARG A 156 -23.96 -12.58 10.32
N THR A 157 -23.46 -12.48 9.09
CA THR A 157 -22.02 -12.50 8.81
C THR A 157 -21.33 -11.30 9.46
N GLN A 158 -21.89 -10.10 9.36
CA GLN A 158 -21.33 -8.91 10.01
C GLN A 158 -21.23 -9.05 11.54
N ALA A 159 -22.26 -9.61 12.19
CA ALA A 159 -22.22 -9.87 13.64
C ALA A 159 -21.10 -10.85 14.04
N LEU A 160 -20.82 -11.86 13.21
CA LEU A 160 -19.72 -12.81 13.42
C LEU A 160 -18.34 -12.17 13.21
N LEU A 161 -18.24 -11.16 12.36
CA LEU A 161 -16.99 -10.46 12.05
C LEU A 161 -16.65 -9.35 13.04
N ALA A 162 -17.66 -8.77 13.72
CA ALA A 162 -17.48 -7.64 14.62
C ALA A 162 -16.33 -7.81 15.66
N PRO A 163 -16.13 -8.98 16.30
CA PRO A 163 -15.03 -9.17 17.24
C PRO A 163 -13.63 -9.13 16.64
N LEU A 164 -13.50 -9.26 15.31
CA LEU A 164 -12.23 -9.22 14.59
C LEU A 164 -11.81 -7.78 14.23
N ASN A 165 -12.71 -6.80 14.35
CA ASN A 165 -12.40 -5.41 14.02
C ASN A 165 -11.46 -4.81 15.08
N HIS A 166 -10.39 -4.19 14.62
CA HIS A 166 -9.48 -3.45 15.48
C HIS A 166 -9.64 -1.94 15.22
N GLU A 167 -10.30 -1.26 16.17
CA GLU A 167 -10.73 0.14 16.03
C GLU A 167 -9.58 1.09 15.66
N GLU A 168 -8.42 0.99 16.33
CA GLU A 168 -7.27 1.86 16.03
C GLU A 168 -6.70 1.61 14.62
N THR A 169 -6.77 0.37 14.12
CA THR A 169 -6.38 0.11 12.74
C THR A 169 -7.41 0.66 11.77
N ALA A 170 -8.70 0.46 12.06
CA ALA A 170 -9.78 0.93 11.23
C ALA A 170 -9.73 2.47 11.07
N LEU A 171 -9.47 3.22 12.13
CA LEU A 171 -9.30 4.67 12.11
C LEU A 171 -8.12 5.12 11.23
N ARG A 172 -6.94 4.52 11.42
CA ARG A 172 -5.76 4.83 10.59
C ARG A 172 -6.02 4.53 9.12
N VAL A 173 -6.54 3.35 8.82
CA VAL A 173 -6.81 2.91 7.44
C VAL A 173 -7.94 3.72 6.81
N LYS A 174 -8.91 4.24 7.58
CA LYS A 174 -9.94 5.15 7.09
C LYS A 174 -9.35 6.45 6.56
N ALA A 175 -8.42 7.07 7.30
CA ALA A 175 -7.71 8.27 6.83
C ALA A 175 -6.88 7.99 5.56
N GLU A 176 -6.12 6.90 5.58
CA GLU A 176 -5.28 6.50 4.45
C GLU A 176 -6.08 6.22 3.18
N ARG A 177 -7.21 5.53 3.32
CA ARG A 177 -8.12 5.19 2.21
C ARG A 177 -8.83 6.42 1.68
N ALA A 178 -9.34 7.30 2.54
CA ALA A 178 -10.02 8.52 2.08
C ALA A 178 -9.11 9.39 1.20
N MET A 179 -7.83 9.50 1.56
CA MET A 179 -6.80 10.17 0.75
C MET A 179 -6.60 9.46 -0.60
N ASN A 180 -6.37 8.14 -0.57
CA ASN A 180 -6.13 7.37 -1.78
C ASN A 180 -7.35 7.34 -2.72
N THR A 181 -8.56 7.29 -2.16
CA THR A 181 -9.84 7.37 -2.89
C THR A 181 -9.96 8.71 -3.62
N ARG A 182 -9.67 9.82 -2.94
CA ARG A 182 -9.77 11.16 -3.53
C ARG A 182 -8.75 11.39 -4.65
N LEU A 183 -7.59 10.73 -4.60
CA LEU A 183 -6.59 10.73 -5.68
C LEU A 183 -6.91 9.72 -6.80
N GLU A 184 -8.04 9.02 -6.73
CA GLU A 184 -8.41 7.92 -7.63
C GLU A 184 -7.28 6.87 -7.73
N GLY A 185 -6.60 6.63 -6.61
CA GLY A 185 -5.39 5.83 -6.54
C GLY A 185 -5.66 4.33 -6.56
N GLY A 186 -4.80 3.59 -7.26
CA GLY A 186 -4.76 2.11 -7.24
C GLY A 186 -3.40 1.51 -6.83
N CYS A 187 -3.29 0.18 -6.93
CA CYS A 187 -2.02 -0.53 -6.67
C CYS A 187 -0.86 -0.14 -7.61
N GLN A 188 -1.16 0.49 -8.75
CA GLN A 188 -0.19 0.80 -9.81
C GLN A 188 0.19 2.28 -9.89
N VAL A 189 -0.17 3.09 -8.89
CA VAL A 189 0.25 4.50 -8.84
C VAL A 189 1.34 4.76 -7.81
N PRO A 190 2.14 5.82 -8.00
CA PRO A 190 3.24 6.20 -7.11
C PRO A 190 2.75 6.98 -5.87
N ILE A 191 1.75 6.44 -5.16
CA ILE A 191 1.13 7.07 -3.99
C ILE A 191 1.56 6.38 -2.70
N GLY A 192 2.03 7.14 -1.72
CA GLY A 192 2.19 6.72 -0.32
C GLY A 192 1.09 7.32 0.55
N SER A 193 0.55 6.53 1.47
CA SER A 193 -0.54 6.93 2.37
C SER A 193 -0.41 6.16 3.68
N TYR A 194 -0.03 6.85 4.75
CA TYR A 194 0.24 6.20 6.02
C TYR A 194 -0.17 7.07 7.21
N ALA A 195 -0.95 6.48 8.11
CA ALA A 195 -1.43 7.11 9.32
C ALA A 195 -0.97 6.38 10.58
N GLU A 196 -0.67 7.17 11.61
CA GLU A 196 -0.39 6.72 12.97
C GLU A 196 -1.37 7.39 13.94
N ILE A 197 -1.50 6.84 15.15
CA ILE A 197 -2.17 7.50 16.26
C ILE A 197 -1.09 7.90 17.26
N ILE A 198 -0.94 9.19 17.49
CA ILE A 198 0.07 9.77 18.38
C ILE A 198 -0.65 10.73 19.31
N ASP A 199 -0.51 10.53 20.62
CA ASP A 199 -1.13 11.37 21.66
C ASP A 199 -2.65 11.59 21.47
N GLY A 200 -3.35 10.56 20.95
CA GLY A 200 -4.79 10.59 20.70
C GLY A 200 -5.21 11.24 19.37
N GLU A 201 -4.26 11.76 18.59
CA GLU A 201 -4.50 12.32 17.25
C GLU A 201 -4.09 11.36 16.15
N VAL A 202 -4.83 11.38 15.03
CA VAL A 202 -4.41 10.70 13.81
C VAL A 202 -3.41 11.60 13.09
N TRP A 203 -2.20 11.11 12.86
CA TRP A 203 -1.19 11.74 12.03
C TRP A 203 -1.12 11.04 10.67
N LEU A 204 -1.71 11.65 9.64
CA LEU A 204 -1.70 11.16 8.27
C LEU A 204 -0.57 11.84 7.48
N ARG A 205 0.26 11.03 6.82
CA ARG A 205 1.27 11.47 5.86
C ARG A 205 0.95 10.89 4.49
N ALA A 206 1.17 11.69 3.45
CA ALA A 206 0.94 11.28 2.08
C ALA A 206 2.04 11.79 1.14
N LEU A 207 2.23 11.07 0.03
CA LEU A 207 3.05 11.53 -1.08
C LEU A 207 2.52 11.04 -2.43
N VAL A 208 2.86 11.78 -3.48
CA VAL A 208 2.73 11.40 -4.88
C VAL A 208 4.03 11.77 -5.59
N GLY A 209 4.66 10.84 -6.30
CA GLY A 209 5.96 11.07 -6.93
C GLY A 209 6.05 10.63 -8.38
N ALA A 210 6.86 11.32 -9.18
CA ALA A 210 7.24 10.85 -10.50
C ALA A 210 8.02 9.53 -10.37
N PRO A 211 7.76 8.49 -11.20
CA PRO A 211 8.43 7.19 -11.07
C PRO A 211 9.96 7.23 -11.14
N ASP A 212 10.54 8.25 -11.77
CA ASP A 212 11.99 8.48 -11.85
C ASP A 212 12.57 9.22 -10.63
N GLY A 213 11.72 9.63 -9.68
CA GLY A 213 12.11 10.37 -8.48
C GLY A 213 12.40 11.86 -8.71
N SER A 214 12.19 12.39 -9.93
CA SER A 214 12.50 13.79 -10.28
C SER A 214 11.61 14.81 -9.56
N GLN A 215 10.39 14.40 -9.22
CA GLN A 215 9.41 15.22 -8.50
C GLN A 215 8.71 14.40 -7.43
N MET A 216 8.51 15.01 -6.27
CA MET A 216 7.81 14.40 -5.14
C MET A 216 6.97 15.44 -4.40
N ILE A 217 5.64 15.25 -4.43
CA ILE A 217 4.70 16.09 -3.69
C ILE A 217 4.39 15.39 -2.38
N ARG A 218 4.56 16.08 -1.26
CA ARG A 218 4.33 15.55 0.09
C ARG A 218 3.41 16.47 0.87
N GLY A 219 2.71 15.89 1.84
CA GLY A 219 1.96 16.66 2.81
C GLY A 219 1.55 15.79 4.00
N GLU A 220 1.03 16.45 5.03
CA GLU A 220 0.59 15.80 6.25
C GLU A 220 -0.63 16.48 6.87
N ARG A 221 -1.34 15.74 7.71
CA ARG A 221 -2.45 16.22 8.54
C ARG A 221 -2.37 15.61 9.92
N ARG A 222 -2.76 16.40 10.93
CA ARG A 222 -3.03 15.93 12.29
C ARG A 222 -4.42 16.37 12.69
N GLY A 223 -5.11 15.55 13.45
CA GLY A 223 -6.44 15.87 13.93
C GLY A 223 -7.11 14.71 14.63
N LEU A 224 -8.36 14.94 15.00
CA LEU A 224 -9.10 14.00 15.84
C LEU A 224 -9.55 12.76 15.04
N PRO A 225 -9.70 11.59 15.68
CA PRO A 225 -10.09 10.35 15.01
C PRO A 225 -11.41 10.44 14.21
N GLN A 226 -12.39 11.22 14.69
CA GLN A 226 -13.66 11.39 13.97
C GLN A 226 -13.49 12.08 12.60
N ASP A 227 -12.44 12.87 12.42
CA ASP A 227 -12.16 13.64 11.21
C ASP A 227 -11.29 12.86 10.21
N ALA A 228 -10.94 11.60 10.51
CA ALA A 228 -10.01 10.77 9.73
C ALA A 228 -10.26 10.81 8.22
N ALA A 229 -11.52 10.64 7.79
CA ALA A 229 -11.85 10.67 6.37
C ALA A 229 -11.70 12.06 5.75
N GLN A 230 -12.15 13.11 6.45
CA GLN A 230 -12.06 14.48 5.96
C GLN A 230 -10.60 14.96 5.87
N MET A 231 -9.76 14.56 6.82
CA MET A 231 -8.31 14.79 6.75
C MET A 231 -7.69 14.15 5.50
N GLY A 232 -8.08 12.91 5.19
CA GLY A 232 -7.63 12.22 3.98
C GLY A 232 -8.01 12.97 2.70
N ILE A 233 -9.27 13.37 2.58
CA ILE A 233 -9.79 14.12 1.42
C ILE A 233 -9.07 15.47 1.28
N SER A 234 -9.00 16.24 2.37
CA SER A 234 -8.33 17.56 2.37
C SER A 234 -6.86 17.47 1.97
N LEU A 235 -6.14 16.45 2.46
CA LEU A 235 -4.74 16.26 2.10
C LEU A 235 -4.59 15.89 0.62
N ALA A 236 -5.44 15.01 0.09
CA ALA A 236 -5.43 14.66 -1.33
C ALA A 236 -5.67 15.88 -2.23
N GLU A 237 -6.61 16.76 -1.88
CA GLU A 237 -6.90 17.99 -2.62
C GLU A 237 -5.72 18.96 -2.63
N GLU A 238 -5.01 19.10 -1.50
CA GLU A 238 -3.78 19.87 -1.44
C GLU A 238 -2.70 19.29 -2.38
N LEU A 239 -2.48 17.96 -2.33
CA LEU A 239 -1.50 17.33 -3.20
C LEU A 239 -1.84 17.54 -4.69
N LEU A 240 -3.11 17.39 -5.07
CA LEU A 240 -3.59 17.63 -6.44
C LEU A 240 -3.32 19.07 -6.89
N ALA A 241 -3.62 20.05 -6.04
CA ALA A 241 -3.37 21.46 -6.30
C ALA A 241 -1.87 21.79 -6.42
N ASN A 242 -1.03 21.04 -5.70
CA ASN A 242 0.42 21.23 -5.65
C ASN A 242 1.20 20.38 -6.67
N GLY A 243 0.55 19.86 -7.70
CA GLY A 243 1.20 19.22 -8.85
C GLY A 243 1.05 17.70 -8.93
N ALA A 244 0.43 17.05 -7.93
CA ALA A 244 0.18 15.60 -8.01
C ALA A 244 -0.73 15.23 -9.19
N ARG A 245 -1.64 16.13 -9.60
CA ARG A 245 -2.52 15.90 -10.75
C ARG A 245 -1.72 15.62 -12.03
N ALA A 246 -0.68 16.42 -12.32
CA ALA A 246 0.14 16.23 -13.52
C ALA A 246 0.86 14.87 -13.52
N ILE A 247 1.47 14.52 -12.38
CA ILE A 247 2.15 13.23 -12.20
C ILE A 247 1.19 12.06 -12.42
N LEU A 248 -0.01 12.11 -11.83
CA LEU A 248 -0.99 11.04 -11.94
C LEU A 248 -1.52 10.91 -13.37
N THR A 249 -1.78 12.01 -14.06
CA THR A 249 -2.21 12.00 -15.47
C THR A 249 -1.19 11.30 -16.38
N GLU A 250 0.10 11.55 -16.19
CA GLU A 250 1.16 10.89 -16.96
C GLU A 250 1.19 9.38 -16.70
N VAL A 251 1.01 8.95 -15.44
CA VAL A 251 0.96 7.53 -15.07
C VAL A 251 -0.29 6.84 -15.62
N TYR A 252 -1.41 7.56 -15.70
CA TYR A 252 -2.68 7.07 -16.25
C TYR A 252 -2.81 7.22 -17.78
N ASN A 253 -1.76 7.66 -18.48
CA ASN A 253 -1.78 7.91 -19.93
C ASN A 253 -2.91 8.88 -20.38
N GLY A 254 -3.25 9.88 -19.57
CA GLY A 254 -4.17 10.97 -19.95
C GLY A 254 -5.48 11.08 -19.18
N GLU A 255 -5.83 10.12 -18.32
CA GLU A 255 -6.98 10.24 -17.40
C GLU A 255 -6.53 10.89 -16.09
N ALA A 256 -6.99 12.12 -15.82
CA ALA A 256 -6.62 12.89 -14.63
C ALA A 256 -7.68 12.70 -13.53
N PRO A 257 -7.29 12.60 -12.25
CA PRO A 257 -8.25 12.66 -11.15
C PRO A 257 -9.01 13.99 -11.15
N ALA A 258 -10.32 13.93 -10.90
CA ALA A 258 -11.22 15.10 -10.89
C ALA A 258 -10.79 16.18 -9.89
#